data_AF-A0A5D0NZ62-F1
#
_entry.id   AF-A0A5D0NZ62-F1
#
_cell.length_a   1.000
_cell.length_b   1.000
_cell.length_c   1.000
_cell.angle_alpha   90.00
_cell.angle_beta   90.00
_cell.angle_gamma   90.00
#
_symmetry.space_group_name_H-M   'P 1'
#
loop_
_entity.id
_entity.type
_entity.pdbx_description
1 polymer ?
#
loop_
_entity_poly.entity_id
_entity_poly.type
_entity_poly.pdbx_seq_one_letter_code
_entity_poly.pdbx_strand_id
1 'polypeptide(L)'
;MHAANEALAFLLEVVAIVALAWWGFSTGGNVVADVVLGVGAPVAAILLWGSFAAPKARYKVALPFVLMVKAVVFGAGALALYGVDRPGWAVAFAVVAFVNTALATADREAHFRAER
;
A
#
# COMPACT_ATOMS: atom_id res chain seq x y z
N MET A 1 5.34 -17.41 -10.28
CA MET A 1 5.81 -16.40 -9.30
C MET A 1 4.97 -15.13 -9.38
N HIS A 2 4.84 -14.52 -10.57
CA HIS A 2 4.11 -13.26 -10.77
C HIS A 2 2.71 -13.18 -10.14
N ALA A 3 1.83 -14.15 -10.39
CA ALA A 3 0.46 -14.14 -9.88
C ALA A 3 0.37 -14.17 -8.34
N ALA A 4 1.26 -14.90 -7.67
CA ALA A 4 1.31 -14.96 -6.22
C ALA A 4 1.75 -13.62 -5.62
N ASN A 5 2.70 -12.94 -6.27
CA ASN A 5 3.21 -11.64 -5.83
C ASN A 5 2.18 -10.52 -6.02
N GLU A 6 1.41 -10.56 -7.12
CA GLU A 6 0.27 -9.65 -7.33
C GLU A 6 -0.86 -9.91 -6.32
N ALA A 7 -1.17 -11.18 -6.04
CA ALA A 7 -2.15 -11.52 -5.01
C ALA A 7 -1.72 -11.04 -3.62
N LEU A 8 -0.44 -11.20 -3.27
CA LEU A 8 0.11 -10.69 -2.00
C LEU A 8 0.10 -9.16 -1.96
N ALA A 9 0.43 -8.49 -3.08
CA ALA A 9 0.33 -7.03 -3.18
C ALA A 9 -1.11 -6.55 -2.92
N PHE A 10 -2.11 -7.24 -3.47
CA PHE A 10 -3.51 -6.93 -3.22
C PHE A 10 -3.91 -7.17 -1.76
N LEU A 11 -3.49 -8.26 -1.14
CA LEU A 11 -3.75 -8.49 0.29
C LEU A 11 -3.14 -7.39 1.17
N LEU A 12 -1.92 -6.97 0.86
CA LEU A 12 -1.26 -5.85 1.54
C LEU A 12 -2.01 -4.53 1.33
N GLU A 13 -2.57 -4.30 0.15
CA GLU A 13 -3.42 -3.14 -0.14
C GLU A 13 -4.67 -3.15 0.75
N VAL A 14 -5.36 -4.28 0.86
CA VAL A 14 -6.53 -4.41 1.75
C VAL A 14 -6.15 -4.17 3.21
N VAL A 15 -5.03 -4.72 3.67
CA VAL A 15 -4.55 -4.49 5.05
C VAL A 15 -4.22 -3.02 5.28
N ALA A 16 -3.57 -2.34 4.34
CA ALA A 16 -3.29 -0.91 4.44
C ALA A 16 -4.59 -0.07 4.52
N ILE A 17 -5.58 -0.38 3.70
CA ILE A 17 -6.89 0.29 3.70
C ILE A 17 -7.59 0.12 5.06
N VAL A 18 -7.62 -1.11 5.59
CA VAL A 18 -8.23 -1.41 6.90
C VAL A 18 -7.47 -0.70 8.02
N ALA A 19 -6.14 -0.70 7.98
CA ALA A 19 -5.32 0.00 8.96
C ALA A 19 -5.57 1.51 8.95
N LEU A 20 -5.62 2.13 7.77
CA LEU A 20 -5.91 3.56 7.61
C LEU A 20 -7.30 3.92 8.12
N ALA A 21 -8.30 3.09 7.82
CA ALA A 21 -9.67 3.29 8.31
C ALA A 21 -9.72 3.20 9.83
N TRP A 22 -9.15 2.14 10.40
CA TRP A 22 -9.10 1.94 11.84
C TRP A 22 -8.42 3.12 12.52
N TRP A 23 -7.19 3.45 12.11
CA TRP A 23 -6.45 4.58 12.67
C TRP A 23 -7.24 5.88 12.58
N GLY A 24 -7.84 6.18 11.42
CA GLY A 24 -8.61 7.40 11.20
C GLY A 24 -9.84 7.50 12.10
N PHE A 25 -10.54 6.38 12.36
CA PHE A 25 -11.66 6.36 13.31
C PHE A 25 -11.25 6.34 14.78
N SER A 26 -9.97 6.10 15.08
CA SER A 26 -9.44 6.03 16.44
C SER A 26 -8.59 7.23 16.84
N THR A 27 -8.61 8.34 16.10
CA THR A 27 -7.77 9.51 16.44
C THR A 27 -8.25 10.26 17.68
N GLY A 28 -9.53 10.09 18.08
CA GLY A 28 -10.04 10.51 19.38
C GLY A 28 -10.18 12.03 19.55
N GLY A 29 -10.09 12.79 18.45
CA GLY A 29 -10.21 14.24 18.45
C GLY A 29 -11.65 14.71 18.55
N ASN A 30 -12.40 14.64 17.45
CA ASN A 30 -13.85 14.83 17.43
C ASN A 30 -14.46 13.95 16.34
N VAL A 31 -15.78 13.68 16.45
CA VAL A 31 -16.49 12.78 15.54
C VAL A 31 -16.34 13.17 14.07
N VAL A 32 -16.34 14.47 13.75
CA VAL A 32 -16.16 14.94 12.36
C VAL A 32 -14.75 14.62 11.87
N ALA A 33 -13.72 14.88 12.68
CA ALA A 33 -12.34 14.58 12.32
C ALA A 33 -12.12 13.06 12.15
N ASP A 34 -12.65 12.24 13.05
CA ASP A 34 -12.55 10.79 12.97
C ASP A 34 -13.24 10.25 11.72
N VAL A 35 -14.41 10.78 11.34
CA VAL A 35 -15.10 10.40 10.11
C VAL A 35 -14.33 10.85 8.87
N VAL A 36 -13.82 12.08 8.87
CA VAL A 36 -13.04 12.61 7.74
C VAL A 36 -11.76 11.81 7.53
N LEU A 37 -11.04 11.45 8.60
CA LEU A 37 -9.82 10.64 8.49
C LEU A 37 -10.13 9.17 8.19
N GLY A 38 -11.08 8.58 8.91
CA GLY A 38 -11.48 7.18 8.77
C GLY A 38 -12.05 6.83 7.40
N VAL A 39 -12.61 7.80 6.67
CA VAL A 39 -13.06 7.61 5.28
C VAL A 39 -12.05 8.21 4.28
N GLY A 40 -11.57 9.41 4.54
CA GLY A 40 -10.72 10.16 3.61
C GLY A 40 -9.37 9.50 3.37
N ALA A 41 -8.72 8.96 4.40
CA ALA A 41 -7.41 8.32 4.24
C ALA A 41 -7.51 7.02 3.41
N PRO A 42 -8.46 6.09 3.68
CA PRO A 42 -8.68 4.92 2.82
C PRO A 42 -9.04 5.29 1.38
N VAL A 43 -9.93 6.26 1.17
CA VAL A 43 -10.33 6.70 -0.18
C VAL A 43 -9.13 7.28 -0.94
N ALA A 44 -8.32 8.12 -0.30
CA ALA A 44 -7.11 8.66 -0.91
C ALA A 44 -6.12 7.55 -1.31
N ALA A 45 -5.93 6.54 -0.44
CA ALA A 45 -5.07 5.39 -0.74
C ALA A 45 -5.58 4.60 -1.95
N ILE A 46 -6.89 4.29 -2.01
CA ILE A 46 -7.53 3.58 -3.14
C ILE A 46 -7.36 4.36 -4.44
N LEU A 47 -7.62 5.68 -4.41
CA LEU A 47 -7.52 6.52 -5.60
C LEU A 47 -6.07 6.62 -6.10
N LEU A 48 -5.11 6.80 -5.19
CA LEU A 48 -3.69 6.88 -5.54
C LEU A 48 -3.20 5.55 -6.12
N TRP A 49 -3.55 4.44 -5.49
CA TRP A 49 -3.18 3.11 -5.95
C TRP A 49 -3.84 2.75 -7.28
N GLY A 50 -5.15 2.92 -7.41
CA GLY A 50 -5.90 2.66 -8.64
C GLY A 50 -5.46 3.53 -9.81
N SER A 51 -4.98 4.75 -9.55
CA SER A 51 -4.52 5.67 -10.60
C SER A 51 -3.14 5.31 -11.15
N PHE A 52 -2.22 4.84 -10.30
CA PHE A 52 -0.79 4.75 -10.65
C PHE A 52 -0.14 3.38 -10.43
N ALA A 53 -0.60 2.60 -9.44
CA ALA A 53 0.05 1.37 -9.02
C ALA A 53 -0.69 0.08 -9.39
N ALA A 54 -1.99 0.17 -9.72
CA ALA A 54 -2.78 -0.99 -10.11
C ALA A 54 -2.33 -1.60 -11.46
N PRO A 55 -2.54 -2.91 -11.69
CA PRO A 55 -2.23 -3.56 -12.98
C PRO A 55 -2.95 -2.91 -14.17
N LYS A 56 -4.14 -2.36 -13.94
CA LYS A 56 -4.94 -1.58 -14.91
C LYS A 56 -4.94 -0.08 -14.58
N ALA A 57 -3.84 0.43 -14.03
CA ALA A 57 -3.71 1.84 -13.66
C ALA A 57 -4.08 2.77 -14.82
N ARG A 58 -4.85 3.82 -14.51
CA ARG A 58 -5.29 4.82 -15.49
C ARG A 58 -4.10 5.54 -16.14
N TYR A 59 -3.06 5.81 -15.36
CA TYR A 59 -1.87 6.50 -15.82
C TYR A 59 -0.69 5.54 -15.92
N LYS A 60 -0.16 5.37 -17.12
CA LYS A 60 1.08 4.63 -17.36
C LYS A 60 2.25 5.56 -17.06
N VAL A 61 2.87 5.35 -15.90
CA VAL A 61 3.99 6.14 -15.38
C VAL A 61 5.25 5.29 -15.29
N ALA A 62 6.41 5.92 -15.17
CA ALA A 62 7.68 5.20 -15.03
C ALA A 62 7.69 4.34 -13.75
N LEU A 63 8.37 3.19 -13.81
CA LEU A 63 8.44 2.24 -12.69
C LEU A 63 8.85 2.88 -11.35
N PRO A 64 9.85 3.78 -11.27
CA PRO A 64 10.19 4.44 -10.00
C PRO A 64 9.01 5.19 -9.36
N PHE A 65 8.14 5.80 -10.19
CA PHE A 65 6.97 6.50 -9.70
C PHE A 65 5.91 5.54 -9.14
N VAL A 66 5.72 4.39 -9.79
CA VAL A 66 4.86 3.31 -9.28
C VAL A 66 5.36 2.82 -7.91
N LEU A 67 6.67 2.61 -7.76
CA LEU A 67 7.28 2.17 -6.51
C LEU A 67 7.13 3.22 -5.40
N MET A 68 7.27 4.51 -5.74
CA MET A 68 7.03 5.60 -4.81
C MET A 68 5.58 5.60 -4.31
N VAL A 69 4.59 5.43 -5.20
CA VAL A 69 3.18 5.33 -4.80
C VAL A 69 2.94 4.13 -3.88
N LYS A 70 3.50 2.96 -4.20
CA LYS A 70 3.40 1.78 -3.33
C LYS A 70 4.01 2.03 -1.95
N ALA A 71 5.18 2.65 -1.90
CA ALA A 71 5.85 3.00 -0.66
C ALA A 71 5.03 3.99 0.18
N VAL A 72 4.37 4.98 -0.43
CA VAL A 72 3.48 5.91 0.27
C VAL A 72 2.28 5.18 0.86
N VAL A 73 1.57 4.37 0.08
CA VAL A 73 0.35 3.67 0.55
C VAL A 73 0.69 2.66 1.65
N PHE A 74 1.71 1.83 1.45
CA PHE A 74 2.12 0.86 2.46
C PHE A 74 2.78 1.52 3.67
N GLY A 75 3.60 2.56 3.48
CA GLY A 75 4.15 3.34 4.57
C GLY A 75 3.05 3.96 5.44
N ALA A 76 2.02 4.53 4.81
CA ALA A 76 0.87 5.07 5.51
C ALA A 76 0.10 3.98 6.29
N GLY A 77 -0.12 2.80 5.69
CA GLY A 77 -0.72 1.67 6.40
C GLY A 77 0.10 1.19 7.61
N ALA A 78 1.43 1.13 7.48
CA ALA A 78 2.32 0.80 8.59
C ALA A 78 2.27 1.84 9.72
N LEU A 79 2.30 3.13 9.37
CA LEU A 79 2.18 4.24 10.32
C LEU A 79 0.81 4.24 11.01
N ALA A 80 -0.26 3.90 10.28
CA ALA A 80 -1.60 3.74 10.84
C ALA A 80 -1.65 2.60 11.87
N LEU A 81 -1.07 1.44 11.56
CA LEU A 81 -0.94 0.33 12.52
C LEU A 81 -0.13 0.72 13.76
N TYR A 82 0.93 1.50 13.57
CA TYR A 82 1.71 2.03 14.68
C TYR A 82 0.88 2.98 15.55
N GLY A 83 0.09 3.87 14.92
CA GLY A 83 -0.77 4.83 15.61
C GLY A 83 -1.95 4.23 16.36
N VAL A 84 -2.29 2.95 16.14
CA VAL A 84 -3.29 2.20 16.93
C VAL A 84 -2.64 1.24 17.95
N ASP A 85 -1.42 1.55 18.38
CA ASP A 85 -0.63 0.77 19.36
C ASP A 85 -0.38 -0.68 18.95
N ARG A 86 -0.23 -0.94 17.64
CA ARG A 86 0.12 -2.27 17.08
C ARG A 86 1.51 -2.25 16.42
N PRO A 87 2.59 -1.91 17.14
CA PRO A 87 3.93 -1.76 16.55
C PRO A 87 4.48 -3.05 15.94
N GLY A 88 4.21 -4.22 16.54
CA GLY A 88 4.63 -5.51 15.98
C GLY A 88 4.01 -5.79 14.61
N TRP A 89 2.70 -5.50 14.46
CA TRP A 89 2.01 -5.62 13.18
C TRP A 89 2.46 -4.58 12.16
N ALA A 90 2.76 -3.35 12.60
CA ALA A 90 3.31 -2.30 11.74
C ALA A 90 4.64 -2.72 11.11
N VAL A 91 5.57 -3.25 11.92
CA VAL A 91 6.88 -3.74 11.44
C VAL A 91 6.70 -4.94 10.53
N ALA A 92 5.89 -5.92 10.92
CA ALA A 92 5.64 -7.11 10.10
C ALA A 92 5.06 -6.71 8.73
N PHE A 93 4.05 -5.83 8.72
CA PHE A 93 3.44 -5.32 7.50
C PHE A 93 4.45 -4.60 6.61
N ALA A 94 5.25 -3.69 7.17
CA ALA A 94 6.27 -2.94 6.42
C ALA A 94 7.32 -3.87 5.80
N VAL A 95 7.80 -4.87 6.54
CA VAL A 95 8.77 -5.86 6.04
C VAL A 95 8.18 -6.69 4.91
N VAL A 96 6.97 -7.22 5.08
CA VAL A 96 6.31 -8.04 4.05
C VAL A 96 6.05 -7.20 2.79
N ALA A 97 5.58 -5.96 2.96
CA ALA A 97 5.34 -5.04 1.85
C ALA A 97 6.61 -4.69 1.07
N PHE A 98 7.71 -4.46 1.79
CA PHE A 98 9.02 -4.20 1.19
C PHE A 98 9.53 -5.40 0.40
N VAL A 99 9.52 -6.60 1.00
CA VAL A 99 9.98 -7.84 0.35
C VAL A 99 9.13 -8.14 -0.89
N ASN A 100 7.81 -8.07 -0.79
CA ASN A 100 6.91 -8.28 -1.93
C ASN A 100 7.18 -7.30 -3.08
N THR A 101 7.43 -6.03 -2.76
CA THR A 101 7.71 -4.99 -3.77
C THR A 101 9.08 -5.19 -4.42
N ALA A 102 10.09 -5.58 -3.64
CA ALA A 102 11.42 -5.90 -4.14
C ALA A 102 11.39 -7.12 -5.09
N LEU A 103 10.69 -8.19 -4.69
CA LEU A 103 10.51 -9.38 -5.53
C LEU A 103 9.73 -9.06 -6.81
N ALA A 104 8.67 -8.24 -6.74
CA ALA A 104 7.92 -7.78 -7.91
C ALA A 104 8.83 -7.10 -8.94
N THR A 105 9.74 -6.26 -8.42
CA THR A 105 10.63 -5.43 -9.24
C THR A 105 11.71 -6.29 -9.90
N ALA A 106 12.32 -7.19 -9.13
CA ALA A 106 13.32 -8.12 -9.62
C ALA A 106 12.76 -9.06 -10.70
N ASP A 107 11.53 -9.57 -10.53
CA ASP A 107 10.89 -10.48 -11.48
C ASP A 107 10.61 -9.79 -12.82
N ARG A 108 10.15 -8.52 -12.81
CA ARG A 108 9.98 -7.73 -14.04
C ARG A 108 11.30 -7.53 -14.78
N GLU A 109 12.37 -7.23 -14.05
CA GLU A 109 13.68 -6.95 -14.64
C GLU A 109 14.38 -8.21 -15.19
N ALA A 110 14.12 -9.38 -14.59
CA ALA A 110 14.56 -10.66 -15.13
C ALA A 110 13.86 -10.99 -16.46
N HIS A 111 12.54 -10.79 -16.54
CA HIS A 111 11.77 -10.99 -17.77
C HIS A 111 12.26 -10.11 -18.93
N PHE A 112 12.51 -8.80 -18.69
CA PHE A 112 13.03 -7.91 -19.72
C PHE A 112 14.41 -8.30 -20.25
N ARG A 113 15.28 -8.89 -19.41
CA ARG A 113 16.60 -9.37 -19.84
C ARG A 113 16.53 -10.65 -20.67
N ALA A 114 15.52 -11.48 -20.47
CA ALA A 114 15.37 -12.74 -21.20
C ALA A 114 14.80 -12.57 -22.62
N GLU A 115 14.11 -11.45 -22.91
CA GLU A 115 13.52 -11.15 -24.22
C GLU A 115 14.44 -10.31 -25.15
N ARG A 116 15.66 -9.98 -24.71
CA ARG A 116 16.69 -9.29 -25.51
C ARG A 116 17.69 -10.28 -26.09
#